data_AF-A0A7J7K555-F1
#
_entry.id   AF-A0A7J7K555-F1
#
_cell.length_a   1.000
_cell.length_b   1.000
_cell.length_c   1.000
_cell.angle_alpha   90.00
_cell.angle_beta   90.00
_cell.angle_gamma   90.00
#
_symmetry.space_group_name_H-M   'P 1'
#
loop_
_entity.id
_entity.type
_entity.pdbx_description
1 polymer ?
#
loop_
_entity_poly.entity_id
_entity_poly.type
_entity_poly.pdbx_seq_one_letter_code
_entity_poly.pdbx_strand_id
1 'polypeptide(L)' 'MTNGKLFPLVEQDFEDPGGKSMSQQDLKFLEILNDGIFKDEDGSYVMPLPFKSTPILPNNRHQAEQRLQLLRKKLQKDSV' A
#
# COMPACT_ATOMS: atom_id res chain seq x y z
N MET A 1 3.18 34.47 -36.95
CA MET A 1 4.26 33.49 -36.70
C MET A 1 4.59 33.56 -35.21
N THR A 2 4.10 32.67 -34.35
CA THR A 2 4.82 31.44 -33.98
C THR A 2 3.90 30.53 -33.14
N ASN A 3 3.13 29.65 -33.79
CA ASN A 3 2.42 28.56 -33.11
C ASN A 3 3.32 27.33 -32.86
N GLY A 4 4.64 27.47 -33.03
CA GLY A 4 5.60 26.36 -33.11
C GLY A 4 6.47 26.13 -31.87
N LYS A 5 6.23 26.82 -30.74
CA LYS A 5 7.06 26.70 -29.53
C LYS A 5 6.34 26.13 -28.31
N LEU A 6 5.03 25.89 -28.40
CA LEU A 6 4.26 25.32 -27.29
C LEU A 6 4.32 23.78 -27.26
N PHE A 7 4.34 23.15 -28.44
CA PHE A 7 4.34 21.69 -28.60
C PHE A 7 5.59 20.96 -28.07
N PRO A 8 6.83 21.45 -28.22
CA PRO A 8 8.01 20.69 -27.78
C PRO A 8 8.09 20.56 -26.26
N LEU A 9 7.63 21.58 -25.52
CA LEU A 9 7.67 21.58 -24.06
C LEU A 9 6.64 20.59 -23.48
N VAL A 10 5.46 20.47 -24.10
CA VAL A 10 4.45 19.49 -23.66
C VAL A 10 4.80 18.08 -24.12
N GLU A 11 5.39 17.88 -25.31
CA GLU A 11 5.82 16.54 -25.76
C GLU A 11 6.93 15.96 -24.88
N GLN A 12 7.81 16.81 -24.35
CA GLN A 12 8.89 16.40 -23.46
C GLN A 12 8.38 15.85 -22.10
N ASP A 13 7.21 16.29 -21.64
CA ASP A 13 6.56 15.75 -20.43
C ASP A 13 5.89 14.38 -20.66
N PHE A 14 5.70 13.97 -21.92
CA PHE A 14 5.14 12.66 -22.28
C PHE A 14 6.20 11.58 -22.55
N GLU A 15 7.49 11.95 -22.58
CA GLU A 15 8.56 10.96 -22.66
C GLU A 15 8.70 10.28 -21.29
N ASP A 16 8.35 8.99 -21.21
CA ASP A 16 8.60 8.15 -20.02
C ASP A 16 10.06 7.68 -20.07
N PRO A 17 10.97 8.26 -19.26
CA PRO A 17 12.35 7.83 -19.22
C PRO A 17 12.35 6.52 -18.45
N GLY A 18 12.29 5.38 -19.14
CA GLY A 18 12.03 4.02 -18.64
C GLY A 18 12.95 3.44 -17.56
N GLY A 19 13.44 4.23 -16.61
CA GLY A 19 13.82 3.80 -15.27
C GLY A 19 12.58 3.58 -14.40
N LYS A 20 12.74 2.85 -13.29
CA LYS A 20 11.73 2.74 -12.23
C LYS A 20 11.42 4.13 -11.66
N SER A 21 10.53 4.86 -12.31
CA SER A 21 9.97 6.09 -11.82
C SER A 21 9.05 5.73 -10.65
N MET A 22 9.50 6.04 -9.43
CA MET A 22 8.65 5.93 -8.25
C MET A 22 7.72 7.14 -8.25
N SER A 23 6.41 6.91 -8.09
CA SER A 23 5.49 8.03 -7.97
C SER A 23 5.76 8.81 -6.67
N GLN A 24 5.33 10.08 -6.62
CA GLN A 24 5.39 10.85 -5.37
C GLN A 24 4.65 10.16 -4.21
N GLN A 25 3.64 9.33 -4.52
CA GLN A 25 2.94 8.53 -3.53
C GLN A 25 3.78 7.35 -3.04
N ASP A 26 4.57 6.72 -3.92
CA ASP A 26 5.49 5.64 -3.55
C ASP A 26 6.63 6.16 -2.67
N LEU A 27 7.17 7.35 -2.96
CA LEU A 27 8.18 7.99 -2.11
C LEU A 27 7.63 8.27 -0.71
N LYS A 28 6.42 8.84 -0.63
CA LYS A 28 5.74 9.12 0.65
C LYS A 28 5.42 7.83 1.42
N PHE A 29 5.04 6.77 0.71
CA PHE A 29 4.84 5.45 1.30
C PHE A 29 6.14 4.92 1.93
N LEU A 30 7.27 5.06 1.25
CA LEU A 30 8.58 4.62 1.76
C LEU A 30 9.04 5.41 2.99
N GLU A 31 8.80 6.72 3.05
CA GLU A 31 9.08 7.54 4.24
C GLU A 31 8.29 7.05 5.46
N ILE A 32 6.97 6.87 5.30
CA ILE A 32 6.08 6.38 6.37
C ILE A 32 6.51 4.99 6.85
N LEU A 33 7.00 4.16 5.92
CA LEU A 33 7.49 2.83 6.21
C LEU A 33 8.77 2.81 7.05
N ASN A 34 9.79 3.55 6.60
CA ASN A 34 11.09 3.59 7.25
C ASN A 34 10.99 4.10 8.69
N ASP A 35 10.15 5.12 8.91
CA ASP A 35 10.01 5.75 10.22
C ASP A 35 8.95 5.07 11.11
N GLY A 36 8.07 4.30 10.50
CA GLY A 36 6.84 3.82 11.13
C GLY A 36 6.87 2.39 11.65
N ILE A 37 7.87 1.58 11.30
CA ILE A 37 7.92 0.20 11.79
C ILE A 37 8.42 0.21 13.25
N PHE A 38 7.53 -0.13 14.17
CA PHE A 38 7.86 -0.28 15.58
C PHE A 38 7.28 -1.57 16.15
N LYS A 39 7.78 -1.96 17.32
CA LYS A 39 7.28 -3.11 18.07
C LYS A 39 6.32 -2.59 19.14
N ASP A 40 5.09 -3.10 19.16
CA ASP A 40 4.11 -2.73 20.19
C ASP A 40 4.43 -3.36 21.55
N GLU A 41 3.65 -3.01 22.57
CA GLU A 41 3.83 -3.51 23.94
C GLU A 41 3.66 -5.04 24.04
N ASP A 42 2.88 -5.64 23.13
CA ASP A 42 2.66 -7.08 23.04
C ASP A 42 3.77 -7.80 22.25
N GLY A 43 4.76 -7.05 21.73
CA GLY A 43 5.89 -7.58 20.99
C GLY A 43 5.62 -7.86 19.51
N SER A 44 4.51 -7.39 18.97
CA SER A 44 4.15 -7.50 17.55
C SER A 44 4.74 -6.34 16.75
N TYR A 45 5.22 -6.61 15.53
CA TYR A 45 5.65 -5.56 14.62
C TYR A 45 4.43 -4.88 14.00
N VAL A 46 4.35 -3.56 14.19
CA VAL A 46 3.29 -2.71 13.66
C VAL A 46 3.88 -1.79 12.60
N MET A 47 3.16 -1.66 11.49
CA MET A 47 3.48 -0.77 10.39
C MET A 47 2.30 0.19 10.15
N PRO A 48 2.51 1.51 10.14
CA PRO A 48 1.47 2.46 9.82
C PRO A 48 1.14 2.40 8.33
N LEU A 49 -0.15 2.25 8.04
CA LEU A 49 -0.67 2.37 6.68
C LEU A 49 -0.76 3.86 6.30
N PRO A 50 -0.38 4.24 5.07
CA PRO A 50 -0.39 5.63 4.63
C PRO A 50 -1.80 6.06 4.20
N PHE A 51 -2.72 6.08 5.17
CA PHE A 51 -4.04 6.61 4.95
C PHE A 51 -3.99 8.14 4.86
N LYS A 52 -4.74 8.72 3.93
CA LYS A 52 -4.89 10.20 3.83
C LYS A 52 -5.50 10.79 5.11
N SER A 53 -6.35 10.02 5.78
CA SER A 53 -6.96 10.28 7.09
C SER A 53 -7.15 8.95 7.79
N THR A 54 -7.01 8.88 9.11
CA THR A 54 -7.26 7.65 9.89
C THR A 54 -8.68 7.14 9.63
N PRO A 55 -8.85 6.00 8.94
CA PRO A 55 -10.18 5.51 8.61
C PRO A 55 -10.81 4.89 9.86
N ILE A 56 -12.12 5.10 10.03
CA ILE A 56 -12.90 4.34 11.01
C ILE A 56 -13.14 2.97 10.39
N LEU A 57 -12.40 1.97 10.83
CA LEU A 57 -12.55 0.60 10.36
C LEU A 57 -13.73 -0.08 11.08
N PRO A 58 -14.62 -0.77 10.36
CA PRO A 58 -15.69 -1.54 10.98
C PRO A 58 -15.12 -2.72 11.77
N ASN A 59 -15.84 -3.16 12.81
CA ASN A 59 -15.45 -4.33 13.58
C ASN A 59 -15.46 -5.59 12.69
N ASN A 60 -14.28 -6.17 12.48
CA ASN A 60 -14.08 -7.33 11.59
C ASN A 60 -14.16 -8.69 12.33
N ARG A 61 -14.52 -8.71 13.62
CA ARG A 61 -14.50 -9.92 14.46
C ARG A 61 -15.30 -11.07 13.88
N HIS A 62 -16.53 -10.81 13.41
CA HIS A 62 -17.38 -11.85 12.82
C HIS A 62 -16.73 -12.52 11.60
N GLN A 63 -16.10 -11.73 10.73
CA GLN A 63 -15.40 -12.23 9.55
C GLN A 63 -14.13 -13.00 9.95
N ALA A 64 -13.41 -12.53 10.97
CA ALA A 64 -12.23 -13.23 11.50
C ALA A 64 -12.61 -14.60 12.08
N GLU A 65 -13.69 -14.67 12.86
CA GLU A 65 -14.22 -15.93 13.41
C GLU A 65 -14.60 -16.91 12.29
N GLN A 66 -15.31 -16.45 11.25
CA GLN A 66 -15.64 -17.31 10.10
C GLN A 66 -14.39 -17.85 9.39
N ARG A 67 -13.40 -16.98 9.12
CA ARG A 67 -12.12 -17.40 8.50
C ARG A 67 -11.39 -18.44 9.34
N LEU A 68 -11.37 -18.28 10.66
CA LEU A 68 -10.76 -19.24 11.58
C LEU A 68 -11.44 -20.61 11.49
N GLN A 69 -12.77 -20.67 11.47
CA GLN A 69 -13.49 -21.94 11.35
C GLN A 69 -13.21 -22.64 10.03
N LEU A 70 -13.16 -21.89 8.93
CA LEU A 70 -12.79 -22.43 7.62
C LEU A 70 -11.34 -22.95 7.61
N LEU A 71 -10.41 -22.23 8.23
CA LEU A 71 -9.01 -22.63 8.33
C LEU A 71 -8.86 -23.93 9.13
N ARG A 72 -9.56 -24.06 10.26
CA ARG A 72 -9.58 -25.30 11.06
C ARG A 72 -10.06 -26.50 10.24
N LYS A 73 -11.14 -26.34 9.46
CA LYS A 73 -11.65 -27.39 8.57
C LYS A 73 -10.63 -27.80 7.51
N LYS A 74 -9.91 -26.84 6.91
CA LYS A 74 -8.85 -27.12 5.94
C LYS A 74 -7.70 -27.91 6.56
N LEU A 75 -7.18 -27.44 7.69
CA LEU A 75 -6.09 -28.10 8.42
C LEU A 75 -6.44 -29.54 8.82
N GLN A 76 -7.68 -29.79 9.25
CA GLN A 76 -8.15 -31.14 9.57
C GLN A 76 -8.25 -32.04 8.34
N LYS A 77 -8.65 -31.49 7.20
CA LYS A 77 -8.71 -32.21 5.92
C LYS A 77 -7.32 -32.57 5.40
N ASP A 78 -6.36 -31.66 5.55
CA ASP A 78 -5.00 -31.82 5.03
C ASP A 78 -4.09 -32.67 5.95
N SER A 79 -4.55 -33.00 7.16
CA SER A 79 -3.84 -33.87 8.11
C SER A 79 -4.19 -35.37 7.96
N VAL A 80 -4.97 -35.73 6.92
CA VAL A 80 -5.36 -37.09 6.55
C VAL A 80 -4.75 -37.41 5.19
#